data_AF-A0A4Y9YB01-F1
#
_entry.id   AF-A0A4Y9YB01-F1
#
_cell.length_a   1.000
_cell.length_b   1.000
_cell.length_c   1.000
_cell.angle_alpha   90.00
_cell.angle_beta   90.00
_cell.angle_gamma   90.00
#
_symmetry.space_group_name_H-M   'P 1'
#
loop_
_entity.id
_entity.type
_entity.pdbx_description
1 polymer ?
#
loop_
_entity_poly.entity_id
_entity_poly.type
_entity_poly.pdbx_seq_one_letter_code
_entity_poly.pdbx_strand_id
1 'polypeptide(L)'
;MPGWGVRKITFVDSARVSFSNPVRQPLFEFDDCLNGGKPKAACAAERLKKIFPGVNSSGHILSIPMPGHPIPPASFEQAKKDVATLEKLMDEHDVVFLLMDSRESRWLPTVMGAAKGKVVMNAALGFDTFLVMRHGVRPSLAKGDRLGCYYCNDIVAPADSLTDRTLDQMCTVTRPGLASIAASTAVELLVSLLQHPDGINAPAPPPQTQGSEPPQGSEGVLGIVPHQLRGFLAQFRNMPITGAAYDRCTGCSETVIKAYETQGFEMLLKAFNEQKFLEELTGLDKLYDEGEAALEAVGWNDDEGEDDF
;
A
#
# COMPACT_ATOMS: atom_id res chain seq x y z
N MET A 1 6.49 -9.44 -13.98
CA MET A 1 7.24 -10.39 -13.12
C MET A 1 7.87 -11.55 -13.91
N PRO A 2 7.14 -12.44 -14.63
CA PRO A 2 7.77 -13.57 -15.33
C PRO A 2 8.78 -13.17 -16.40
N GLY A 3 8.54 -12.06 -17.12
CA GLY A 3 9.47 -11.52 -18.12
C GLY A 3 10.83 -11.12 -17.56
N TRP A 4 10.90 -10.75 -16.27
CA TRP A 4 12.14 -10.48 -15.53
C TRP A 4 12.75 -11.74 -14.90
N GLY A 5 12.22 -12.93 -15.21
CA GLY A 5 12.77 -14.20 -14.73
C GLY A 5 12.33 -14.61 -13.33
N VAL A 6 11.38 -13.91 -12.69
CA VAL A 6 10.86 -14.28 -11.37
C VAL A 6 10.25 -15.69 -11.42
N ARG A 7 10.67 -16.56 -10.49
CA ARG A 7 10.29 -17.99 -10.49
C ARG A 7 9.26 -18.37 -9.43
N LYS A 8 9.20 -17.70 -8.28
CA LYS A 8 8.23 -18.00 -7.22
C LYS A 8 7.19 -16.88 -7.13
N ILE A 9 5.90 -17.18 -7.37
CA ILE A 9 4.81 -16.21 -7.30
C ILE A 9 3.61 -16.84 -6.59
N THR A 10 3.26 -16.28 -5.44
CA THR A 10 2.10 -16.71 -4.65
C THR A 10 0.99 -15.66 -4.70
N PHE A 11 -0.22 -16.09 -5.06
CA PHE A 11 -1.41 -15.25 -5.08
C PHE A 11 -2.22 -15.41 -3.79
N VAL A 12 -2.77 -14.31 -3.28
CA VAL A 12 -3.65 -14.27 -2.11
C VAL A 12 -4.90 -13.48 -2.51
N ASP A 13 -6.06 -14.13 -2.55
CA ASP A 13 -7.34 -13.51 -2.92
C ASP A 13 -8.49 -14.39 -2.40
N SER A 14 -9.49 -13.80 -1.75
CA SER A 14 -10.65 -14.51 -1.21
C SER A 14 -11.81 -14.67 -2.19
N ALA A 15 -11.79 -13.94 -3.31
CA ALA A 15 -12.89 -13.83 -4.24
C ALA A 15 -12.87 -14.89 -5.34
N ARG A 16 -13.98 -14.94 -6.08
CA ARG A 16 -14.19 -15.81 -7.25
C ARG A 16 -14.21 -14.98 -8.53
N VAL A 17 -13.83 -15.57 -9.64
CA VAL A 17 -13.84 -14.92 -10.96
C VAL A 17 -15.30 -14.63 -11.36
N SER A 18 -15.60 -13.37 -11.67
CA SER A 18 -16.91 -12.93 -12.17
C SER A 18 -16.87 -12.59 -13.66
N PHE A 19 -18.02 -12.55 -14.32
CA PHE A 19 -18.14 -12.28 -15.76
C PHE A 19 -17.52 -10.95 -16.23
N SER A 20 -17.39 -9.96 -15.33
CA SER A 20 -16.74 -8.68 -15.67
C SER A 20 -15.22 -8.71 -15.56
N ASN A 21 -14.63 -9.78 -15.00
CA ASN A 21 -13.19 -9.87 -14.75
C ASN A 21 -12.35 -10.14 -16.01
N PRO A 22 -12.67 -11.09 -16.91
CA PRO A 22 -11.77 -11.45 -18.02
C PRO A 22 -11.34 -10.29 -18.92
N VAL A 23 -12.18 -9.27 -19.08
CA VAL A 23 -11.86 -8.09 -19.90
C VAL A 23 -10.94 -7.08 -19.22
N ARG A 24 -10.62 -7.26 -17.93
CA ARG A 24 -9.78 -6.37 -17.11
C ARG A 24 -8.63 -7.10 -16.40
N GLN A 25 -8.78 -8.40 -16.17
CA GLN A 25 -7.88 -9.23 -15.38
C GLN A 25 -7.30 -10.33 -16.31
N PRO A 26 -6.11 -10.13 -16.87
CA PRO A 26 -5.63 -10.85 -18.06
C PRO A 26 -5.27 -12.32 -17.82
N LEU A 27 -5.36 -12.81 -16.60
CA LEU A 27 -5.16 -14.23 -16.28
C LEU A 27 -6.44 -15.04 -16.38
N PHE A 28 -7.62 -14.42 -16.52
CA PHE A 28 -8.90 -15.12 -16.48
C PHE A 28 -9.56 -15.16 -17.86
N GLU A 29 -10.21 -16.28 -18.16
CA GLU A 29 -11.01 -16.48 -19.37
C GLU A 29 -12.50 -16.55 -19.02
N PHE A 30 -13.38 -16.44 -20.02
CA PHE A 30 -14.83 -16.53 -19.83
C PHE A 30 -15.25 -17.81 -19.11
N ASP A 31 -14.64 -18.95 -19.48
CA ASP A 31 -14.93 -20.26 -18.88
C ASP A 31 -14.62 -20.32 -17.38
N ASP A 32 -13.73 -19.47 -16.88
CA ASP A 32 -13.42 -19.39 -15.45
C ASP A 32 -14.56 -18.75 -14.63
N CYS A 33 -15.52 -18.12 -15.28
CA CYS A 33 -16.70 -17.50 -14.66
C CYS A 33 -17.87 -18.49 -14.47
N LEU A 34 -17.86 -19.62 -15.19
CA LEU A 34 -18.96 -20.58 -15.19
C LEU A 34 -19.08 -21.28 -13.82
N ASN A 35 -20.26 -21.86 -13.55
CA ASN A 35 -20.54 -22.63 -12.32
C ASN A 35 -20.25 -21.85 -11.01
N GLY A 36 -20.57 -20.56 -11.01
CA GLY A 36 -20.34 -19.67 -9.86
C GLY A 36 -18.90 -19.14 -9.73
N GLY A 37 -18.08 -19.30 -10.78
CA GLY A 37 -16.73 -18.76 -10.87
C GLY A 37 -15.68 -19.59 -10.15
N LYS A 38 -14.48 -19.72 -10.71
CA LYS A 38 -13.34 -20.35 -10.03
C LYS A 38 -12.78 -19.43 -8.94
N PRO A 39 -12.17 -19.97 -7.86
CA PRO A 39 -11.43 -19.14 -6.92
C PRO A 39 -10.27 -18.40 -7.60
N LYS A 40 -10.18 -17.08 -7.42
CA LYS A 40 -9.25 -16.22 -8.17
C LYS A 40 -7.80 -16.60 -7.97
N ALA A 41 -7.36 -16.73 -6.71
CA ALA A 41 -5.96 -17.01 -6.39
C ALA A 41 -5.48 -18.32 -7.04
N ALA A 42 -6.23 -19.40 -6.87
CA ALA A 42 -5.90 -20.70 -7.46
C ALA A 42 -5.94 -20.66 -9.00
N CYS A 43 -6.96 -20.00 -9.58
CA CYS A 43 -7.07 -19.85 -11.02
C CYS A 43 -5.90 -19.06 -11.62
N ALA A 44 -5.50 -17.95 -10.99
CA ALA A 44 -4.36 -17.15 -11.42
C ALA A 44 -3.05 -17.94 -11.42
N ALA A 45 -2.81 -18.74 -10.37
CA ALA A 45 -1.63 -19.60 -10.28
C ALA A 45 -1.56 -20.64 -11.41
N GLU A 46 -2.68 -21.30 -11.71
CA GLU A 46 -2.75 -22.28 -12.79
C GLU A 46 -2.58 -21.65 -14.18
N ARG A 47 -3.16 -20.46 -14.37
CA ARG A 47 -3.04 -19.69 -15.62
C ARG A 47 -1.61 -19.22 -15.84
N LEU A 48 -0.91 -18.84 -14.78
CA LEU A 48 0.50 -18.47 -14.84
C LEU A 48 1.40 -19.67 -15.21
N LYS A 49 1.14 -20.85 -14.65
CA LYS A 49 1.83 -22.10 -15.04
C LYS A 49 1.57 -22.48 -16.49
N LYS A 50 0.36 -22.24 -16.99
CA LYS A 50 0.02 -22.47 -18.42
C LYS A 50 0.84 -21.56 -19.34
N ILE A 51 1.07 -20.31 -18.94
CA ILE A 51 1.91 -19.35 -19.69
C ILE A 51 3.39 -19.74 -19.63
N PHE A 52 3.90 -20.05 -18.45
CA PHE A 52 5.29 -20.44 -18.25
C PHE A 52 5.39 -21.60 -17.23
N PRO A 53 5.51 -22.86 -17.70
CA PRO A 53 5.54 -24.04 -16.82
C PRO A 53 6.69 -24.07 -15.81
N GLY A 54 7.77 -23.32 -16.04
CA GLY A 54 8.90 -23.21 -15.12
C GLY A 54 8.67 -22.31 -13.91
N VAL A 55 7.48 -21.72 -13.74
CA VAL A 55 7.12 -20.94 -12.55
C VAL A 55 6.67 -21.86 -11.41
N ASN A 56 7.20 -21.63 -10.21
CA ASN A 56 6.62 -22.12 -8.98
C ASN A 56 5.50 -21.14 -8.55
N SER A 57 4.26 -21.45 -8.91
CA SER A 57 3.12 -20.62 -8.55
C SER A 57 2.07 -21.35 -7.71
N SER A 58 1.57 -20.67 -6.68
CA SER A 58 0.50 -21.15 -5.80
C SER A 58 -0.53 -20.04 -5.57
N GLY A 59 -1.75 -20.44 -5.17
CA GLY A 59 -2.84 -19.53 -4.87
C GLY A 59 -3.53 -19.91 -3.57
N HIS A 60 -3.72 -18.95 -2.67
CA HIS A 60 -4.35 -19.13 -1.37
C HIS A 60 -5.65 -18.34 -1.30
N ILE A 61 -6.75 -19.04 -1.03
CA ILE A 61 -8.04 -18.43 -0.75
C ILE A 61 -7.99 -17.97 0.70
N LEU A 62 -7.80 -16.68 0.89
CA LEU A 62 -7.51 -16.11 2.21
C LEU A 62 -8.14 -14.72 2.30
N SER A 63 -8.93 -14.49 3.35
CA SER A 63 -9.45 -13.16 3.65
C SER A 63 -8.41 -12.39 4.46
N ILE A 64 -8.22 -11.10 4.15
CA ILE A 64 -7.35 -10.21 4.92
C ILE A 64 -8.26 -9.35 5.79
N PRO A 65 -8.26 -9.50 7.13
CA PRO A 65 -9.05 -8.66 8.01
C PRO A 65 -8.67 -7.19 7.90
N MET A 66 -9.67 -6.32 8.02
CA MET A 66 -9.54 -4.89 7.75
C MET A 66 -9.90 -4.08 9.00
N PRO A 67 -9.12 -3.05 9.36
CA PRO A 67 -9.53 -2.08 10.37
C PRO A 67 -10.90 -1.47 10.04
N GLY A 68 -11.73 -1.26 11.07
CA GLY A 68 -13.09 -0.71 10.90
C GLY A 68 -14.14 -1.71 10.40
N HIS A 69 -13.77 -2.99 10.21
CA HIS A 69 -14.69 -4.07 9.88
C HIS A 69 -14.69 -5.12 11.00
N PRO A 70 -15.59 -4.98 12.00
CA PRO A 70 -15.59 -5.84 13.17
C PRO A 70 -15.76 -7.31 12.79
N ILE A 71 -14.89 -8.15 13.34
CA ILE A 71 -14.97 -9.59 13.20
C ILE A 71 -15.98 -10.11 14.23
N PRO A 72 -17.00 -10.89 13.85
CA PRO A 72 -17.87 -11.53 14.82
C PRO A 72 -17.12 -12.54 15.69
N PRO A 73 -17.47 -12.73 16.98
CA PRO A 73 -16.81 -13.71 17.84
C PRO A 73 -16.75 -15.14 17.27
N ALA A 74 -17.79 -15.54 16.54
CA ALA A 74 -17.85 -16.84 15.87
C ALA A 74 -16.76 -17.04 14.80
N SER A 75 -16.20 -15.94 14.28
CA SER A 75 -15.18 -15.94 13.21
C SER A 75 -13.76 -15.66 13.72
N PHE A 76 -13.56 -15.46 15.03
CA PHE A 76 -12.24 -15.16 15.60
C PHE A 76 -11.20 -16.23 15.30
N GLU A 77 -11.56 -17.51 15.49
CA GLU A 77 -10.64 -18.63 15.22
C GLU A 77 -10.26 -18.73 13.74
N GLN A 78 -11.20 -18.42 12.83
CA GLN A 78 -10.89 -18.40 11.40
C GLN A 78 -9.98 -17.23 11.05
N ALA A 79 -10.30 -16.02 11.54
CA ALA A 79 -9.47 -14.84 11.31
C ALA A 79 -8.05 -15.03 11.86
N LYS A 80 -7.91 -15.66 13.03
CA LYS A 80 -6.60 -15.99 13.61
C LYS A 80 -5.79 -16.93 12.73
N LYS A 81 -6.43 -17.96 12.16
CA LYS A 81 -5.79 -18.88 11.20
C LYS A 81 -5.43 -18.18 9.90
N ASP A 82 -6.28 -17.28 9.43
CA ASP A 82 -6.03 -16.53 8.20
C ASP A 82 -4.83 -15.58 8.38
N VAL A 83 -4.77 -14.86 9.49
CA VAL A 83 -3.64 -14.02 9.87
C VAL A 83 -2.36 -14.84 9.98
N ALA A 84 -2.38 -15.97 10.70
CA ALA A 84 -1.20 -16.83 10.83
C ALA A 84 -0.72 -17.39 9.47
N THR A 85 -1.66 -17.69 8.57
CA THR A 85 -1.33 -18.11 7.20
C THR A 85 -0.68 -16.97 6.42
N LEU A 86 -1.22 -15.75 6.51
CA LEU A 86 -0.63 -14.57 5.89
C LEU A 86 0.79 -14.29 6.41
N GLU A 87 1.00 -14.36 7.73
CA GLU A 87 2.31 -14.17 8.35
C GLU A 87 3.34 -15.16 7.81
N LYS A 88 2.96 -16.44 7.75
CA LYS A 88 3.81 -17.49 7.18
C LYS A 88 4.15 -17.21 5.71
N LEU A 89 3.15 -16.82 4.91
CA LEU A 89 3.38 -16.48 3.50
C LEU A 89 4.34 -15.29 3.37
N MET A 90 4.20 -14.28 4.22
CA MET A 90 5.12 -13.15 4.24
C MET A 90 6.53 -13.55 4.64
N ASP A 91 6.69 -14.46 5.60
CA ASP A 91 8.01 -14.99 5.98
C ASP A 91 8.69 -15.73 4.82
N GLU A 92 7.93 -16.51 4.06
CA GLU A 92 8.40 -17.31 2.91
C GLU A 92 8.71 -16.52 1.62
N HIS A 93 8.46 -15.21 1.60
CA HIS A 93 8.66 -14.35 0.42
C HIS A 93 9.53 -13.14 0.75
N ASP A 94 10.30 -12.67 -0.23
CA ASP A 94 11.21 -11.53 -0.06
C ASP A 94 10.52 -10.17 -0.33
N VAL A 95 9.53 -10.20 -1.23
CA VAL A 95 8.82 -9.01 -1.73
C VAL A 95 7.32 -9.22 -1.63
N VAL A 96 6.59 -8.21 -1.17
CA VAL A 96 5.14 -8.20 -1.04
C VAL A 96 4.55 -7.09 -1.90
N PHE A 97 3.64 -7.45 -2.81
CA PHE A 97 2.87 -6.49 -3.60
C PHE A 97 1.48 -6.30 -2.98
N LEU A 98 1.16 -5.08 -2.60
CA LEU A 98 -0.17 -4.67 -2.14
C LEU A 98 -0.97 -4.17 -3.35
N LEU A 99 -1.78 -5.08 -3.89
CA LEU A 99 -2.61 -4.85 -5.10
C LEU A 99 -4.10 -4.88 -4.75
N MET A 100 -4.41 -4.39 -3.56
CA MET A 100 -5.73 -4.52 -2.95
C MET A 100 -6.65 -3.38 -3.36
N ASP A 101 -7.95 -3.65 -3.28
CA ASP A 101 -9.05 -2.80 -3.73
C ASP A 101 -9.53 -1.80 -2.68
N SER A 102 -8.94 -1.79 -1.48
CA SER A 102 -9.30 -0.79 -0.47
C SER A 102 -8.08 -0.33 0.32
N ARG A 103 -8.22 0.84 0.93
CA ARG A 103 -7.22 1.37 1.86
C ARG A 103 -7.11 0.50 3.09
N GLU A 104 -8.21 0.01 3.65
CA GLU A 104 -8.24 -0.70 4.93
C GLU A 104 -7.56 -2.07 4.82
N SER A 105 -7.76 -2.74 3.69
CA SER A 105 -7.20 -4.07 3.44
C SER A 105 -5.68 -4.10 3.34
N ARG A 106 -5.06 -2.97 2.97
CA ARG A 106 -3.59 -2.81 2.90
C ARG A 106 -2.93 -2.69 4.28
N TRP A 107 -3.69 -2.47 5.33
CA TRP A 107 -3.13 -2.08 6.63
C TRP A 107 -2.34 -3.23 7.25
N LEU A 108 -2.96 -4.40 7.32
CA LEU A 108 -2.35 -5.55 7.96
C LEU A 108 -1.05 -5.99 7.23
N PRO A 109 -1.02 -6.16 5.90
CA PRO A 109 0.22 -6.41 5.18
C PRO A 109 1.28 -5.31 5.33
N THR A 110 0.86 -4.04 5.50
CA THR A 110 1.80 -2.93 5.74
C THR A 110 2.51 -3.08 7.09
N VAL A 111 1.76 -3.36 8.15
CA VAL A 111 2.31 -3.58 9.50
C VAL A 111 3.25 -4.79 9.49
N MET A 112 2.79 -5.92 8.95
CA MET A 112 3.59 -7.15 8.88
C MET A 112 4.86 -6.94 8.04
N GLY A 113 4.77 -6.21 6.93
CA GLY A 113 5.89 -5.95 6.04
C GLY A 113 6.96 -5.10 6.72
N ALA A 114 6.54 -4.06 7.44
CA ALA A 114 7.44 -3.23 8.23
C ALA A 114 8.08 -4.02 9.39
N ALA A 115 7.28 -4.80 10.14
CA ALA A 115 7.77 -5.61 11.25
C ALA A 115 8.82 -6.65 10.81
N LYS A 116 8.55 -7.33 9.68
CA LYS A 116 9.40 -8.40 9.13
C LYS A 116 10.52 -7.89 8.20
N GLY A 117 10.66 -6.58 8.02
CA GLY A 117 11.70 -5.98 7.17
C GLY A 117 11.58 -6.35 5.68
N LYS A 118 10.37 -6.55 5.17
CA LYS A 118 10.11 -6.98 3.78
C LYS A 118 10.13 -5.79 2.82
N VAL A 119 10.50 -6.06 1.56
CA VAL A 119 10.27 -5.08 0.48
C VAL A 119 8.77 -5.05 0.19
N VAL A 120 8.11 -3.92 0.45
CA VAL A 120 6.67 -3.76 0.18
C VAL A 120 6.46 -2.76 -0.96
N MET A 121 5.81 -3.24 -2.01
CA MET A 121 5.40 -2.45 -3.17
C MET A 121 3.89 -2.25 -3.11
N ASN A 122 3.42 -1.01 -3.10
CA ASN A 122 2.01 -0.68 -3.12
C ASN A 122 1.62 -0.12 -4.50
N ALA A 123 0.50 -0.61 -5.05
CA ALA A 123 -0.12 -0.03 -6.23
C ALA A 123 -1.60 0.25 -5.96
N ALA A 124 -2.01 1.47 -6.26
CA ALA A 124 -3.36 1.99 -6.04
C ALA A 124 -3.89 2.61 -7.32
N LEU A 125 -5.20 2.46 -7.56
CA LEU A 125 -5.85 2.98 -8.75
C LEU A 125 -7.01 3.89 -8.36
N GLY A 126 -7.07 5.06 -8.99
CA GLY A 126 -8.25 5.91 -9.06
C GLY A 126 -8.92 5.76 -10.43
N PHE A 127 -9.82 6.68 -10.77
CA PHE A 127 -10.52 6.64 -12.06
C PHE A 127 -9.55 6.77 -13.25
N ASP A 128 -8.71 7.81 -13.24
CA ASP A 128 -7.70 8.11 -14.26
C ASP A 128 -6.31 8.43 -13.67
N THR A 129 -6.13 8.20 -12.37
CA THR A 129 -4.86 8.36 -11.64
C THR A 129 -4.38 7.04 -11.04
N PHE A 130 -3.06 6.87 -10.90
CA PHE A 130 -2.50 5.74 -10.15
C PHE A 130 -1.40 6.20 -9.20
N LEU A 131 -1.18 5.43 -8.15
CA LEU A 131 -0.02 5.55 -7.27
C LEU A 131 0.71 4.22 -7.24
N VAL A 132 2.01 4.25 -7.53
CA VAL A 132 2.93 3.14 -7.26
C VAL A 132 3.97 3.65 -6.27
N MET A 133 4.20 2.92 -5.19
CA MET A 133 5.21 3.29 -4.21
C MET A 133 5.88 2.08 -3.57
N ARG A 134 7.10 2.28 -3.07
CA ARG A 134 7.77 1.35 -2.15
C ARG A 134 7.67 1.88 -0.73
N HIS A 135 7.45 1.02 0.25
CA HIS A 135 7.50 1.44 1.65
C HIS A 135 8.95 1.59 2.11
N GLY A 136 9.18 2.54 3.03
CA GLY A 136 10.45 2.59 3.75
C GLY A 136 10.61 1.47 4.77
N VAL A 137 11.86 1.27 5.19
CA VAL A 137 12.23 0.25 6.17
C VAL A 137 11.80 0.61 7.59
N ARG A 138 11.83 -0.35 8.51
CA ARG A 138 11.71 -0.10 9.95
C ARG A 138 12.88 0.77 10.44
N PRO A 139 12.69 1.66 11.43
CA PRO A 139 13.76 2.52 11.95
C PRO A 139 15.05 1.79 12.33
N SER A 140 14.96 0.59 12.93
CA SER A 140 16.12 -0.22 13.32
C SER A 140 16.97 -0.74 12.15
N LEU A 141 16.44 -0.73 10.92
CA LEU A 141 17.10 -1.19 9.70
C LEU A 141 17.49 -0.05 8.77
N ALA A 142 17.11 1.19 9.10
CA ALA A 142 17.32 2.37 8.28
C ALA A 142 18.78 2.82 8.30
N LYS A 143 19.32 3.13 7.12
CA LYS A 143 20.65 3.73 6.96
C LYS A 143 20.53 5.20 6.54
N GLY A 144 19.77 5.99 7.30
CA GLY A 144 19.51 7.41 7.03
C GLY A 144 18.02 7.75 7.09
N ASP A 145 17.61 8.75 6.31
CA ASP A 145 16.23 9.23 6.27
C ASP A 145 15.28 8.13 5.79
N ARG A 146 14.20 7.95 6.54
CA ARG A 146 13.24 6.86 6.34
C ARG A 146 12.12 7.32 5.42
N LEU A 147 11.86 6.56 4.37
CA LEU A 147 10.70 6.77 3.51
C LEU A 147 9.42 6.35 4.23
N GLY A 148 8.32 7.06 3.96
CA GLY A 148 7.01 6.70 4.48
C GLY A 148 6.46 5.39 3.91
N CYS A 149 5.46 4.83 4.58
CA CYS A 149 4.56 3.85 3.96
C CYS A 149 3.32 4.56 3.38
N TYR A 150 2.41 3.77 2.80
CA TYR A 150 1.14 4.27 2.26
C TYR A 150 0.33 5.13 3.27
N TYR A 151 0.42 4.86 4.57
CA TYR A 151 -0.30 5.60 5.63
C TYR A 151 0.48 6.76 6.26
N CYS A 152 1.75 7.01 5.89
CA CYS A 152 2.54 8.11 6.46
C CYS A 152 2.13 9.47 5.93
N ASN A 153 1.72 9.53 4.66
CA ASN A 153 1.42 10.76 3.96
C ASN A 153 -0.08 10.84 3.72
N ASP A 154 -0.87 10.61 4.78
CA ASP A 154 -2.32 10.60 4.70
C ASP A 154 -2.78 11.77 3.82
N ILE A 155 -3.36 11.41 2.68
CA ILE A 155 -3.34 12.23 1.47
C ILE A 155 -4.34 13.36 1.64
N VAL A 156 -3.86 14.45 2.23
CA VAL A 156 -4.25 15.81 1.84
C VAL A 156 -3.02 16.68 2.01
N ALA A 157 -2.21 16.72 0.95
CA ALA A 157 -1.49 17.96 0.70
C ALA A 157 -2.55 19.08 0.62
N PRO A 158 -2.37 20.23 1.28
CA PRO A 158 -3.30 21.34 1.20
C PRO A 158 -3.17 22.01 -0.18
N ALA A 159 -3.71 21.36 -1.21
CA ALA A 159 -3.92 21.92 -2.54
C ALA A 159 -4.87 20.97 -3.30
N ASP A 160 -6.17 21.29 -3.27
CA ASP A 160 -7.24 20.73 -4.10
C ASP A 160 -7.70 19.28 -3.79
N SER A 161 -8.32 19.10 -2.62
CA SER A 161 -8.84 17.82 -2.09
C SER A 161 -10.16 17.31 -2.72
N LEU A 162 -10.65 17.97 -3.78
CA LEU A 162 -11.89 17.58 -4.46
C LEU A 162 -11.65 16.61 -5.63
N THR A 163 -10.44 16.56 -6.19
CA THR A 163 -10.11 15.70 -7.35
C THR A 163 -9.47 14.37 -6.96
N ASP A 164 -8.75 14.30 -5.83
CA ASP A 164 -7.93 13.14 -5.42
C ASP A 164 -8.66 12.11 -4.52
N ARG A 165 -9.95 12.32 -4.17
CA ARG A 165 -10.74 11.36 -3.35
C ARG A 165 -11.01 10.02 -4.02
N THR A 166 -10.79 9.89 -5.33
CA THR A 166 -11.12 8.67 -6.08
C THR A 166 -10.07 7.57 -5.96
N LEU A 167 -8.88 7.88 -5.45
CA LEU A 167 -7.82 6.89 -5.25
C LEU A 167 -8.29 5.88 -4.19
N ASP A 168 -8.42 4.61 -4.58
CA ASP A 168 -8.89 3.50 -3.74
C ASP A 168 -10.35 3.54 -3.24
N GLN A 169 -11.19 4.48 -3.72
CA GLN A 169 -12.60 4.53 -3.30
C GLN A 169 -13.61 3.94 -4.30
N MET A 170 -13.22 3.55 -5.52
CA MET A 170 -14.14 2.96 -6.52
C MET A 170 -13.45 1.97 -7.47
N CYS A 171 -13.26 0.72 -7.03
CA CYS A 171 -12.49 -0.31 -7.74
C CYS A 171 -13.13 -0.91 -9.01
N THR A 172 -14.29 -0.41 -9.45
CA THR A 172 -14.99 -0.93 -10.64
C THR A 172 -14.96 -0.01 -11.85
N VAL A 173 -14.61 1.27 -11.68
CA VAL A 173 -14.61 2.25 -12.77
C VAL A 173 -13.24 2.91 -12.85
N THR A 174 -12.28 2.19 -13.44
CA THR A 174 -10.98 2.75 -13.82
C THR A 174 -10.82 2.69 -15.34
N ARG A 175 -10.09 3.66 -15.91
CA ARG A 175 -9.72 3.64 -17.32
C ARG A 175 -8.88 2.38 -17.60
N PRO A 176 -9.22 1.51 -18.58
CA PRO A 176 -8.61 0.18 -18.72
C PRO A 176 -7.07 0.15 -18.86
N GLY A 177 -6.47 1.20 -19.43
CA GLY A 177 -5.01 1.29 -19.57
C GLY A 177 -4.25 1.47 -18.25
N LEU A 178 -4.92 1.97 -17.21
CA LEU A 178 -4.31 2.41 -15.96
C LEU A 178 -3.69 1.26 -15.17
N ALA A 179 -4.41 0.13 -15.07
CA ALA A 179 -3.93 -1.06 -14.38
C ALA A 179 -2.65 -1.62 -15.03
N SER A 180 -2.54 -1.57 -16.36
CA SER A 180 -1.34 -2.03 -17.07
C SER A 180 -0.14 -1.13 -16.80
N ILE A 181 -0.33 0.19 -16.83
CA ILE A 181 0.72 1.18 -16.55
C ILE A 181 1.19 1.08 -15.10
N ALA A 182 0.27 0.98 -14.15
CA ALA A 182 0.61 0.84 -12.73
C ALA A 182 1.34 -0.50 -12.48
N ALA A 183 0.87 -1.60 -13.07
CA ALA A 183 1.51 -2.91 -12.93
C ALA A 183 2.92 -2.94 -13.51
N SER A 184 3.15 -2.38 -14.71
CA SER A 184 4.50 -2.29 -15.28
C SER A 184 5.39 -1.40 -14.42
N THR A 185 4.89 -0.24 -13.98
CA THR A 185 5.64 0.69 -13.13
C THR A 185 6.04 0.05 -11.79
N ALA A 186 5.16 -0.72 -11.15
CA ALA A 186 5.45 -1.41 -9.89
C ALA A 186 6.51 -2.50 -10.06
N VAL A 187 6.48 -3.23 -11.18
CA VAL A 187 7.49 -4.24 -11.50
C VAL A 187 8.85 -3.60 -11.81
N GLU A 188 8.89 -2.57 -12.66
CA GLU A 188 10.15 -1.87 -12.99
C GLU A 188 10.76 -1.22 -11.75
N LEU A 189 9.94 -0.58 -10.89
CA LEU A 189 10.43 0.00 -9.65
C LEU A 189 11.05 -1.04 -8.71
N LEU A 190 10.43 -2.22 -8.60
CA LEU A 190 11.02 -3.32 -7.84
C LEU A 190 12.38 -3.74 -8.42
N VAL A 191 12.47 -3.94 -9.74
CA VAL A 191 13.71 -4.41 -10.35
C VAL A 191 14.81 -3.37 -10.19
N SER A 192 14.53 -2.08 -10.40
CA SER A 192 15.49 -1.00 -10.12
C SER A 192 15.94 -0.96 -8.67
N LEU A 193 15.01 -1.17 -7.71
CA LEU A 193 15.34 -1.28 -6.29
C LEU A 193 16.27 -2.45 -5.99
N LEU A 194 16.00 -3.63 -6.56
CA LEU A 194 16.81 -4.84 -6.35
C LEU A 194 18.22 -4.75 -6.97
N GLN A 195 18.37 -3.97 -8.03
CA GLN A 195 19.67 -3.73 -8.67
C GLN A 195 20.45 -2.55 -8.05
N HIS A 196 19.82 -1.76 -7.18
CA HIS A 196 20.49 -0.66 -6.50
C HIS A 196 21.45 -1.20 -5.41
N PRO A 197 22.69 -0.68 -5.28
CA PRO A 197 23.65 -1.15 -4.28
C PRO A 197 23.13 -1.16 -2.84
N ASP A 198 22.32 -0.15 -2.49
CA ASP A 198 21.70 -0.02 -1.16
C ASP A 198 20.40 -0.85 -0.97
N GLY A 199 19.92 -1.53 -2.02
CA GLY A 199 18.73 -2.37 -1.99
C GLY A 199 17.51 -1.63 -1.41
N ILE A 200 16.86 -2.22 -0.41
CA ILE A 200 15.68 -1.63 0.28
C ILE A 200 15.94 -0.24 0.89
N ASN A 201 17.21 0.09 1.19
CA ASN A 201 17.64 1.40 1.70
C ASN A 201 18.00 2.40 0.59
N ALA A 202 17.78 2.08 -0.69
CA ALA A 202 18.04 3.01 -1.79
C ALA A 202 17.37 4.38 -1.52
N PRO A 203 18.11 5.49 -1.66
CA PRO A 203 17.56 6.82 -1.47
C PRO A 203 16.51 7.12 -2.55
N ALA A 204 15.51 7.92 -2.22
CA ALA A 204 14.65 8.51 -3.24
C ALA A 204 15.42 9.63 -3.95
N PRO A 205 15.20 9.84 -5.25
CA PRO A 205 15.82 10.95 -5.96
C PRO A 205 15.39 12.28 -5.32
N PRO A 206 16.28 13.28 -5.26
CA PRO A 206 15.92 14.59 -4.74
C PRO A 206 14.77 15.20 -5.56
N PRO A 207 13.95 16.09 -4.97
CA PRO A 207 12.99 16.88 -5.74
C PRO A 207 13.73 17.55 -6.91
N GLN A 208 13.21 17.43 -8.12
CA GLN A 208 13.83 18.04 -9.30
C GLN A 208 13.83 19.57 -9.17
N THR A 209 14.87 20.14 -8.56
CA THR A 209 15.25 21.53 -8.77
C THR A 209 15.90 21.62 -10.14
N GLN A 210 15.37 22.47 -11.02
CA GLN A 210 15.91 22.66 -12.36
C GLN A 210 17.43 22.91 -12.29
N GLY A 211 18.23 22.01 -12.89
CA GLY A 211 19.65 22.22 -13.12
C GLY A 211 20.66 21.53 -12.20
N SER A 212 20.24 20.75 -11.19
CA SER A 212 21.18 19.95 -10.38
C SER A 212 21.26 18.52 -10.92
N GLU A 213 22.46 18.08 -11.35
CA GLU A 213 22.73 16.66 -11.60
C GLU A 213 22.46 15.85 -10.31
N PRO A 214 21.86 14.65 -10.41
CA PRO A 214 21.66 13.80 -9.25
C PRO A 214 23.01 13.48 -8.60
N PRO A 215 23.10 13.46 -7.26
CA PRO A 215 24.36 13.14 -6.58
C PRO A 215 24.91 11.78 -7.05
N GLN A 216 26.22 11.71 -7.30
CA GLN A 216 26.91 10.49 -7.72
C GLN A 216 26.58 9.33 -6.77
N GLY A 217 26.06 8.22 -7.32
CA GLY A 217 25.69 7.03 -6.56
C GLY A 217 24.22 6.95 -6.12
N SER A 218 23.38 7.93 -6.46
CA SER A 218 21.93 7.89 -6.21
C SER A 218 21.11 7.07 -7.23
N GLU A 219 21.76 6.61 -8.29
CA GLU A 219 21.14 5.83 -9.36
C GLU A 219 21.73 4.42 -9.42
N GLY A 220 20.85 3.43 -9.63
CA GLY A 220 21.26 2.07 -9.93
C GLY A 220 21.54 1.88 -11.43
N VAL A 221 21.92 0.66 -11.82
CA VAL A 221 22.15 0.31 -13.24
C VAL A 221 20.90 0.46 -14.13
N LEU A 222 19.71 0.44 -13.53
CA LEU A 222 18.42 0.65 -14.19
C LEU A 222 17.84 2.07 -13.95
N GLY A 223 18.66 3.01 -13.47
CA GLY A 223 18.28 4.40 -13.20
C GLY A 223 17.85 4.66 -11.76
N ILE A 224 17.06 5.72 -11.58
CA ILE A 224 16.55 6.17 -10.27
C ILE A 224 15.59 5.17 -9.61
N VAL A 225 15.52 5.23 -8.28
CA VAL A 225 14.61 4.42 -7.46
C VAL A 225 13.64 5.32 -6.69
N PRO A 226 12.57 5.84 -7.33
CA PRO A 226 11.63 6.75 -6.69
C PRO A 226 10.96 6.12 -5.45
N HIS A 227 10.54 6.97 -4.50
CA HIS A 227 9.69 6.54 -3.39
C HIS A 227 8.27 6.30 -3.91
N GLN A 228 7.64 7.33 -4.47
CA GLN A 228 6.29 7.28 -5.03
C GLN A 228 6.30 7.79 -6.47
N LEU A 229 5.48 7.18 -7.31
CA LEU A 229 5.14 7.65 -8.65
C LEU A 229 3.63 7.79 -8.74
N ARG A 230 3.17 9.04 -8.89
CA ARG A 230 1.77 9.36 -9.18
C ARG A 230 1.59 9.63 -10.66
N GLY A 231 0.81 8.81 -11.33
CA GLY A 231 0.50 9.00 -12.74
C GLY A 231 -0.90 9.56 -12.94
N PHE A 232 -1.04 10.46 -13.91
CA PHE A 232 -2.28 11.11 -14.26
C PHE A 232 -2.53 10.93 -15.76
N LEU A 233 -3.51 10.10 -16.11
CA LEU A 233 -3.76 9.69 -17.49
C LEU A 233 -4.52 10.75 -18.30
N ALA A 234 -5.17 11.71 -17.65
CA ALA A 234 -5.75 12.87 -18.34
C ALA A 234 -4.67 13.78 -18.93
N GLN A 235 -3.58 14.01 -18.19
CA GLN A 235 -2.46 14.87 -18.62
C GLN A 235 -1.28 14.09 -19.20
N PHE A 236 -1.32 12.75 -19.21
CA PHE A 236 -0.19 11.89 -19.58
C PHE A 236 1.10 12.25 -18.80
N ARG A 237 0.94 12.53 -17.50
CA ARG A 237 2.03 13.00 -16.62
C ARG A 237 2.31 11.99 -15.52
N ASN A 238 3.58 11.73 -15.26
CA ASN A 238 4.04 11.00 -14.07
C ASN A 238 4.82 11.95 -13.16
N MET A 239 4.53 11.93 -11.87
CA MET A 239 5.13 12.81 -10.86
C MET A 239 5.80 11.96 -9.78
N PRO A 240 7.14 12.04 -9.62
CA PRO A 240 7.81 11.46 -8.48
C PRO A 240 7.54 12.28 -7.22
N ILE A 241 7.22 11.60 -6.11
CA ILE A 241 6.98 12.23 -4.81
C ILE A 241 7.76 11.46 -3.75
N THR A 242 8.35 12.19 -2.81
CA THR A 242 9.04 11.63 -1.66
C THR A 242 8.35 12.11 -0.40
N GLY A 243 7.73 11.19 0.33
CA GLY A 243 7.22 11.44 1.68
C GLY A 243 8.13 10.84 2.75
N ALA A 244 8.38 11.58 3.83
CA ALA A 244 9.09 11.07 4.99
C ALA A 244 8.22 10.08 5.77
N ALA A 245 8.86 9.21 6.54
CA ALA A 245 8.15 8.38 7.48
C ALA A 245 7.66 9.21 8.67
N TYR A 246 6.46 8.90 9.14
CA TYR A 246 5.82 9.61 10.23
C TYR A 246 5.81 8.78 11.51
N ASP A 247 6.25 9.37 12.61
CA ASP A 247 6.44 8.67 13.89
C ASP A 247 5.13 8.25 14.55
N ARG A 248 4.01 8.92 14.24
CA ARG A 248 2.66 8.52 14.67
C ARG A 248 1.87 7.83 13.57
N CYS A 249 2.53 7.30 12.54
CA CYS A 249 1.84 6.56 11.48
C CYS A 249 1.14 5.30 12.01
N THR A 250 -0.13 5.11 11.65
CA THR A 250 -0.93 3.93 12.02
C THR A 250 -0.49 2.62 11.36
N GLY A 251 0.39 2.68 10.34
CA GLY A 251 0.88 1.51 9.61
C GLY A 251 2.33 1.13 9.88
N CYS A 252 3.26 2.09 10.00
CA CYS A 252 4.70 1.78 10.11
C CYS A 252 5.45 2.53 11.22
N SER A 253 4.74 3.13 12.17
CA SER A 253 5.37 3.66 13.38
C SER A 253 5.96 2.54 14.24
N GLU A 254 7.01 2.84 14.99
CA GLU A 254 7.60 1.89 15.91
C GLU A 254 6.62 1.47 17.02
N THR A 255 5.69 2.36 17.39
CA THR A 255 4.61 2.07 18.35
C THR A 255 3.70 0.96 17.86
N VAL A 256 3.22 1.05 16.60
CA VAL A 256 2.35 0.03 15.99
C VAL A 256 3.10 -1.28 15.81
N ILE A 257 4.34 -1.23 15.31
CA ILE A 257 5.16 -2.42 15.09
C ILE A 257 5.41 -3.16 16.41
N LYS A 258 5.82 -2.47 17.47
CA LYS A 258 6.03 -3.08 18.79
C LYS A 258 4.74 -3.67 19.38
N ALA A 259 3.60 -3.00 19.23
CA ALA A 259 2.33 -3.52 19.70
C ALA A 259 1.96 -4.82 18.96
N TYR A 260 2.14 -4.87 17.64
CA TYR A 260 1.95 -6.10 16.85
C TYR A 260 2.89 -7.23 17.31
N GLU A 261 4.18 -6.94 17.50
CA GLU A 261 5.18 -7.96 17.90
C GLU A 261 4.95 -8.51 19.32
N THR A 262 4.47 -7.67 20.25
CA THR A 262 4.32 -8.04 21.65
C THR A 262 2.96 -8.63 21.99
N GLN A 263 1.89 -8.15 21.36
CA GLN A 263 0.50 -8.55 21.64
C GLN A 263 -0.07 -9.48 20.55
N GLY A 264 0.56 -9.56 19.38
CA GLY A 264 0.16 -10.44 18.28
C GLY A 264 -1.30 -10.22 17.85
N PHE A 265 -2.03 -11.34 17.70
CA PHE A 265 -3.42 -11.32 17.22
C PHE A 265 -4.38 -10.54 18.12
N GLU A 266 -4.10 -10.37 19.41
CA GLU A 266 -4.98 -9.60 20.31
C GLU A 266 -5.00 -8.11 19.94
N MET A 267 -3.83 -7.54 19.62
CA MET A 267 -3.73 -6.16 19.13
C MET A 267 -4.41 -6.01 17.76
N LEU A 268 -4.22 -6.97 16.87
CA LEU A 268 -4.86 -6.97 15.56
C LEU A 268 -6.39 -7.00 15.70
N LEU A 269 -6.91 -7.83 16.59
CA LEU A 269 -8.35 -7.94 16.83
C LEU A 269 -8.95 -6.62 17.33
N LYS A 270 -8.25 -5.90 18.22
CA LYS A 270 -8.65 -4.53 18.62
C LYS A 270 -8.64 -3.60 17.44
N ALA A 271 -7.57 -3.60 16.63
CA ALA A 271 -7.49 -2.75 15.43
C ALA A 271 -8.61 -3.01 14.41
N PHE A 272 -9.08 -4.26 14.28
CA PHE A 272 -10.20 -4.61 13.39
C PHE A 272 -11.55 -4.17 13.94
N ASN A 273 -11.76 -4.28 15.26
CA ASN A 273 -13.06 -4.11 15.89
C ASN A 273 -13.31 -2.70 16.45
N GLU A 274 -12.26 -1.97 16.78
CA GLU A 274 -12.31 -0.67 17.48
C GLU A 274 -11.82 0.44 16.55
N GLN A 275 -12.73 1.32 16.11
CA GLN A 275 -12.45 2.33 15.08
C GLN A 275 -11.33 3.31 15.47
N LYS A 276 -11.24 3.69 16.75
CA LYS A 276 -10.27 4.67 17.26
C LYS A 276 -8.97 4.05 17.79
N PHE A 277 -8.90 2.72 17.90
CA PHE A 277 -7.77 2.06 18.57
C PHE A 277 -6.41 2.44 17.98
N LEU A 278 -6.30 2.53 16.65
CA LEU A 278 -5.04 2.88 15.98
C LEU A 278 -4.65 4.34 16.19
N GLU A 279 -5.62 5.25 16.26
CA GLU A 279 -5.39 6.68 16.52
C GLU A 279 -4.94 6.88 17.98
N GLU A 280 -5.63 6.24 18.92
CA GLU A 280 -5.29 6.24 20.35
C GLU A 280 -3.91 5.61 20.62
N LEU A 281 -3.61 4.47 19.96
CA LEU A 281 -2.33 3.79 20.08
C LEU A 281 -1.17 4.66 19.58
N THR A 282 -1.38 5.44 18.53
CA THR A 282 -0.34 6.29 17.92
C THR A 282 -0.30 7.70 18.52
N GLY A 283 -1.30 8.07 19.32
CA GLY A 283 -1.46 9.43 19.83
C GLY A 283 -1.90 10.42 18.76
N LEU A 284 -2.50 9.96 17.67
CA LEU A 284 -3.07 10.82 16.62
C LEU A 284 -4.34 11.54 17.11
N ASP A 285 -5.14 10.86 17.93
CA ASP A 285 -6.31 11.42 18.62
C ASP A 285 -5.96 12.74 19.35
N LYS A 286 -4.88 12.73 20.13
CA LYS A 286 -4.41 13.91 20.87
C LYS A 286 -3.92 15.03 19.95
N LEU A 287 -3.34 14.68 18.81
CA LEU A 287 -2.88 15.69 17.84
C LEU A 287 -4.06 16.40 17.17
N TYR A 288 -5.15 15.67 16.90
CA TYR A 288 -6.39 16.27 16.42
C TYR A 288 -6.99 17.20 17.45
N ASP A 289 -7.09 16.77 18.72
CA ASP A 289 -7.60 17.60 19.81
C ASP A 289 -6.77 18.89 19.99
N GLU A 290 -5.43 18.78 19.94
CA GLU A 290 -4.51 19.92 20.00
C GLU A 290 -4.67 20.86 18.78
N GLY A 291 -4.87 20.31 17.60
CA GLY A 291 -5.09 21.07 16.36
C GLY A 291 -6.44 21.79 16.33
N GLU A 292 -7.51 21.15 16.79
CA GLU A 292 -8.83 21.77 16.94
C GLU A 292 -8.78 22.88 17.99
N ALA A 293 -8.17 22.63 19.15
CA ALA A 293 -8.00 23.67 20.18
C ALA A 293 -7.17 24.87 19.67
N ALA A 294 -6.14 24.63 18.85
CA ALA A 294 -5.37 25.70 18.24
C ALA A 294 -6.17 26.49 17.19
N LEU A 295 -6.98 25.81 16.37
CA LEU A 295 -7.86 26.48 15.40
C LEU A 295 -8.95 27.30 16.09
N GLU A 296 -9.56 26.76 17.15
CA GLU A 296 -10.53 27.48 17.98
C GLU A 296 -9.88 28.70 18.65
N ALA A 297 -8.66 28.59 19.17
CA ALA A 297 -7.94 29.71 19.76
C ALA A 297 -7.61 30.83 18.75
N VAL A 298 -7.45 30.50 17.46
CA VAL A 298 -7.18 31.48 16.39
C VAL A 298 -8.48 32.07 15.83
N GLY A 299 -9.61 31.34 15.90
CA GLY A 299 -10.94 31.79 15.46
C GLY A 299 -11.63 32.81 16.38
N TRP A 300 -11.00 33.21 17.49
CA TRP A 300 -11.51 34.19 18.46
C TRP A 300 -10.72 35.52 18.41
N ASN A 301 -10.18 35.89 17.23
CA ASN A 301 -9.46 37.16 17.07
C ASN A 301 -9.98 38.06 15.93
N ASP A 302 -11.12 37.70 15.33
CA ASP A 302 -11.78 38.48 14.25
C ASP A 302 -13.14 39.07 14.70
N ASP A 303 -13.31 39.41 15.99
CA ASP A 303 -14.54 40.07 16.46
C ASP A 303 -14.29 41.07 17.62
N GLU A 304 -13.21 41.86 17.54
CA GLU A 304 -13.12 43.13 18.28
C GLU A 304 -12.84 44.28 17.31
N GLY A 305 -13.91 44.84 16.78
CA GLY A 305 -13.87 46.03 15.93
C GLY A 305 -15.23 46.59 15.54
N GLU A 306 -16.24 46.55 16.42
CA GLU A 306 -17.39 47.46 16.32
C GLU A 306 -17.04 48.80 17.00
N ASP A 307 -17.21 49.87 16.19
CA ASP A 307 -17.54 51.26 16.53
C ASP A 307 -16.55 52.15 17.30
N ASP A 308 -15.98 53.13 16.57
CA ASP A 308 -16.18 54.56 16.87
C ASP A 308 -15.60 55.47 15.75
N PHE A 309 -16.49 56.26 15.12
CA PHE A 309 -16.37 57.64 14.55
C PHE A 309 -17.19 57.89 13.28
#